data_AF-A0A529SGY0-F1
#
_entry.id   AF-A0A529SGY0-F1
#
_cell.length_a   1.000
_cell.length_b   1.000
_cell.length_c   1.000
_cell.angle_alpha   90.00
_cell.angle_beta   90.00
_cell.angle_gamma   90.00
#
_symmetry.space_group_name_H-M   'P 1'
#
loop_
_entity.id
_entity.type
_entity.pdbx_description
1 polymer ?
#
loop_
_entity_poly.entity_id
_entity_poly.type
_entity_poly.pdbx_seq_one_letter_code
_entity_poly.pdbx_strand_id
1 'polypeptide(L)'
;SGPRTNPWFQECSSRVIENGDLVAFDTDLIGPYGFCADLSRTWLCGDRPPSNEQRDLFRIAADQIAHNTDLMRPGISFRDLVERSAVPPDDCYPTRYGVLYHGVGLADEYPTLPHASDWTADTPDGVLEPG
;
A
#
# COMPACT_ATOMS: atom_id res chain seq x y z
N SER A 1 -13.83 1.15 8.56
CA SER A 1 -14.16 -0.17 9.13
C SER A 1 -15.30 -0.81 8.36
N GLY A 2 -15.32 -2.14 8.31
CA GLY A 2 -16.35 -2.94 7.64
C GLY A 2 -16.52 -2.55 6.17
N PRO A 3 -17.75 -2.37 5.68
CA PRO A 3 -18.02 -2.03 4.28
C PRO A 3 -17.41 -0.70 3.83
N ARG A 4 -17.01 0.18 4.76
CA ARG A 4 -16.35 1.45 4.42
C ARG A 4 -14.88 1.32 4.03
N THR A 5 -14.31 0.11 4.06
CA THR A 5 -12.94 -0.11 3.53
C THR A 5 -12.92 -0.34 2.02
N ASN A 6 -14.08 -0.48 1.37
CA ASN A 6 -14.20 -0.62 -0.08
C ASN A 6 -15.34 0.28 -0.63
N PRO A 7 -15.04 1.28 -1.49
CA PRO A 7 -13.70 1.62 -1.96
C PRO A 7 -12.81 2.17 -0.83
N TRP A 8 -11.50 2.01 -1.00
CA TRP A 8 -10.47 2.65 -0.18
C TRP A 8 -10.56 4.18 -0.30
N PHE A 9 -9.84 4.91 0.56
CA PHE A 9 -9.89 6.39 0.70
C PHE A 9 -11.17 6.98 1.30
N GLN A 10 -12.11 6.16 1.77
CA GLN A 10 -13.17 6.67 2.63
C GLN A 10 -12.60 7.12 3.98
N GLU A 11 -12.97 8.32 4.42
CA GLU A 11 -12.39 8.93 5.63
C GLU A 11 -12.89 8.27 6.94
N CYS A 12 -12.09 8.38 8.00
CA CYS A 12 -12.52 7.99 9.35
C CYS A 12 -13.82 8.70 9.74
N SER A 13 -14.76 8.00 10.38
CA SER A 13 -16.07 8.56 10.72
C SER A 13 -16.64 8.02 12.03
N SER A 14 -17.84 8.46 12.39
CA SER A 14 -18.61 7.99 13.54
C SER A 14 -19.24 6.59 13.37
N ARG A 15 -18.94 5.85 12.29
CA ARG A 15 -19.46 4.48 12.13
C ARG A 15 -18.97 3.61 13.30
N VAL A 16 -19.93 3.02 14.02
CA VAL A 16 -19.64 2.03 15.06
C VAL A 16 -19.01 0.80 14.41
N ILE A 17 -17.88 0.33 14.95
CA ILE A 17 -17.19 -0.87 14.51
C ILE A 17 -17.94 -2.10 15.05
N GLU A 18 -18.16 -3.09 14.19
CA GLU A 18 -18.94 -4.29 14.49
C GLU A 18 -18.03 -5.54 14.52
N ASN A 19 -18.44 -6.57 15.26
CA ASN A 19 -17.70 -7.84 15.33
C ASN A 19 -17.66 -8.52 13.94
N GLY A 20 -16.46 -8.83 13.46
CA GLY A 20 -16.15 -9.35 12.13
C GLY A 20 -15.77 -8.28 11.10
N ASP A 21 -15.82 -7.00 11.45
CA ASP A 21 -15.36 -5.93 10.56
C ASP A 21 -13.87 -6.02 10.30
N LEU A 22 -13.45 -5.77 9.05
CA LEU A 22 -12.09 -5.33 8.78
C LEU A 22 -11.94 -3.86 9.19
N VAL A 23 -10.87 -3.55 9.89
CA VAL A 23 -10.45 -2.20 10.24
C VAL A 23 -9.11 -1.96 9.57
N ALA A 24 -9.18 -1.43 8.35
CA ALA A 24 -8.01 -0.98 7.59
C ALA A 24 -7.79 0.51 7.85
N PHE A 25 -6.54 0.89 8.05
CA PHE A 25 -6.11 2.28 8.24
C PHE A 25 -4.71 2.48 7.66
N ASP A 26 -4.46 3.71 7.25
CA ASP A 26 -3.12 4.23 7.03
C ASP A 26 -2.77 5.21 8.15
N THR A 27 -1.50 5.28 8.53
CA THR A 27 -1.08 6.20 9.58
C THR A 27 -0.94 7.63 9.07
N ASP A 28 -0.40 7.85 7.86
CA ASP A 28 -0.12 9.17 7.29
C ASP A 28 0.48 10.14 8.34
N LEU A 29 1.34 9.61 9.23
CA LEU A 29 1.58 10.22 10.53
C LEU A 29 2.87 11.03 10.52
N ILE A 30 2.75 12.32 10.83
CA ILE A 30 3.92 13.15 11.19
C ILE A 30 4.23 12.93 12.68
N GLY A 31 5.33 12.23 12.92
CA GLY A 31 5.74 11.74 14.23
C GLY A 31 6.75 12.64 14.95
N PRO A 32 7.42 12.09 15.98
CA PRO A 32 8.48 12.79 16.70
C PRO A 32 9.56 13.34 15.77
N TYR A 33 10.12 14.50 16.13
CA TYR A 33 11.11 15.23 15.31
C TYR A 33 10.60 15.68 13.93
N GLY A 34 9.30 15.56 13.64
CA GLY A 34 8.72 15.98 12.36
C GLY A 34 8.90 14.99 11.22
N PHE A 35 9.38 13.77 11.50
CA PHE A 35 9.51 12.71 10.50
C PHE A 35 8.20 11.97 10.29
N CYS A 36 7.92 11.61 9.05
CA CYS A 36 6.78 10.81 8.68
C CYS A 36 7.01 9.32 9.04
N ALA A 37 5.99 8.69 9.61
CA ALA A 37 5.89 7.26 9.78
C ALA A 37 4.63 6.79 9.05
N ASP A 38 4.80 6.47 7.78
CA ASP A 38 3.71 6.05 6.91
C ASP A 38 3.64 4.52 6.80
N LEU A 39 2.58 3.94 7.35
CA LEU A 39 2.38 2.50 7.44
C LEU A 39 0.90 2.13 7.54
N SER A 40 0.46 1.36 6.56
CA SER A 40 -0.88 0.78 6.53
C SER A 40 -0.97 -0.56 7.28
N ARG A 41 -2.08 -0.80 7.99
CA ARG A 41 -2.43 -2.11 8.57
C ARG A 41 -3.94 -2.38 8.47
N THR A 42 -4.28 -3.66 8.40
CA THR A 42 -5.67 -4.14 8.45
C THR A 42 -5.84 -5.12 9.61
N TRP A 43 -6.80 -4.85 10.48
CA TRP A 43 -7.19 -5.71 11.59
C TRP A 43 -8.56 -6.32 11.37
N LEU A 44 -8.81 -7.46 12.03
CA LEU A 44 -10.15 -8.04 12.17
C LEU A 44 -10.68 -7.69 13.56
N CYS A 45 -11.85 -7.06 13.63
CA CYS A 45 -12.46 -6.68 14.90
C CYS A 45 -13.23 -7.85 15.53
N GLY A 46 -13.02 -8.08 16.83
CA GLY A 46 -13.78 -9.03 17.63
C GLY A 46 -13.21 -10.45 17.61
N ASP A 47 -14.05 -11.43 17.90
CA ASP A 47 -13.70 -12.85 18.10
C ASP A 47 -14.16 -13.76 16.94
N ARG A 48 -14.82 -13.20 15.92
CA ARG A 48 -15.17 -13.95 14.73
C ARG A 48 -13.91 -14.40 13.98
N PRO A 49 -13.86 -15.65 13.47
CA PRO A 49 -12.77 -16.06 12.60
C PRO A 49 -12.83 -15.28 11.27
N PRO A 50 -11.68 -14.97 10.63
CA PRO A 50 -11.69 -14.34 9.32
C PRO A 50 -12.28 -15.28 8.28
N SER A 51 -13.07 -14.73 7.36
CA SER A 51 -13.57 -15.46 6.20
C SER A 51 -12.44 -15.88 5.27
N ASN A 52 -12.71 -16.82 4.36
CA ASN A 52 -11.73 -17.21 3.33
C ASN A 52 -11.32 -16.00 2.49
N GLU A 53 -12.29 -15.19 2.06
CA GLU A 53 -12.06 -13.96 1.32
C GLU A 53 -11.14 -12.99 2.08
N GLN A 54 -11.37 -12.75 3.37
CA GLN A 54 -10.52 -11.87 4.19
C GLN A 54 -9.08 -12.39 4.29
N ARG A 55 -8.91 -13.72 4.40
CA ARG A 55 -7.58 -14.36 4.43
C ARG A 55 -6.88 -14.25 3.07
N ASP A 56 -7.63 -14.47 2.00
CA ASP A 56 -7.10 -14.43 0.64
C ASP A 56 -6.66 -13.01 0.25
N LEU A 57 -7.49 -12.00 0.53
CA LEU A 57 -7.13 -10.59 0.32
C LEU A 57 -5.92 -10.17 1.16
N PHE A 58 -5.87 -10.59 2.44
CA PHE A 58 -4.70 -10.31 3.29
C PHE A 58 -3.43 -10.94 2.72
N ARG A 59 -3.50 -12.19 2.27
CA ARG A 59 -2.37 -12.89 1.65
C ARG A 59 -1.92 -12.20 0.37
N ILE A 60 -2.84 -11.83 -0.53
CA ILE A 60 -2.52 -11.11 -1.77
C ILE A 60 -1.75 -9.82 -1.46
N ALA A 61 -2.23 -9.02 -0.51
CA ALA A 61 -1.58 -7.78 -0.11
C ALA A 61 -0.21 -8.02 0.55
N ALA A 62 -0.11 -8.99 1.46
CA ALA A 62 1.13 -9.32 2.14
C ALA A 62 2.20 -9.86 1.18
N ASP A 63 1.82 -10.75 0.25
CA ASP A 63 2.70 -11.32 -0.76
C ASP A 63 3.19 -10.25 -1.73
N GLN A 64 2.32 -9.31 -2.14
CA GLN A 64 2.72 -8.18 -2.98
C GLN A 64 3.76 -7.30 -2.30
N ILE A 65 3.52 -6.89 -1.04
CA ILE A 65 4.47 -6.06 -0.30
C ILE A 65 5.80 -6.80 -0.08
N ALA A 66 5.75 -8.08 0.29
CA ALA A 66 6.96 -8.88 0.50
C ALA A 66 7.78 -9.00 -0.80
N HIS A 67 7.16 -9.42 -1.91
CA HIS A 67 7.83 -9.54 -3.21
C HIS A 67 8.43 -8.21 -3.67
N ASN A 68 7.68 -7.12 -3.56
CA ASN A 68 8.12 -5.78 -3.97
C ASN A 68 9.29 -5.28 -3.11
N THR A 69 9.24 -5.52 -1.79
CA THR A 69 10.35 -5.18 -0.88
C THR A 69 11.62 -5.95 -1.22
N ASP A 70 11.52 -7.25 -1.57
CA ASP A 70 12.66 -8.08 -1.95
C ASP A 70 13.36 -7.63 -3.26
N LEU A 71 12.67 -6.84 -4.10
CA LEU A 71 13.27 -6.25 -5.31
C LEU A 71 14.16 -5.04 -4.98
N MET A 72 13.91 -4.36 -3.86
CA MET A 72 14.57 -3.11 -3.51
C MET A 72 16.04 -3.35 -3.19
N ARG A 73 16.92 -2.71 -3.97
CA ARG A 73 18.37 -2.72 -3.76
C ARG A 73 19.02 -1.50 -4.38
N PRO A 74 20.12 -0.97 -3.82
CA PRO A 74 20.88 0.11 -4.44
C PRO A 74 21.25 -0.22 -5.89
N GLY A 75 21.09 0.75 -6.78
CA GLY A 75 21.42 0.68 -8.20
C GLY A 75 20.33 0.09 -9.11
N ILE A 76 19.19 -0.39 -8.58
CA ILE A 76 18.06 -0.74 -9.45
C ILE A 76 17.44 0.54 -10.02
N SER A 77 17.09 0.56 -11.32
CA SER A 77 16.35 1.69 -11.88
C SER A 77 14.91 1.68 -11.39
N PHE A 78 14.28 2.85 -11.33
CA PHE A 78 12.86 2.96 -10.96
C PHE A 78 11.98 2.20 -11.92
N ARG A 79 12.31 2.25 -13.22
CA ARG A 79 11.61 1.48 -14.25
C ARG A 79 11.72 -0.03 -14.04
N ASP A 80 12.92 -0.56 -13.82
CA ASP A 80 13.11 -1.99 -13.58
C ASP A 80 12.40 -2.44 -12.29
N LEU A 81 12.34 -1.57 -11.28
CA LEU A 81 11.64 -1.86 -10.03
C LEU A 81 10.13 -2.00 -10.25
N VAL A 82 9.48 -1.04 -10.94
CA VAL A 82 8.03 -1.10 -11.18
C VAL A 82 7.63 -2.21 -12.16
N GLU A 83 8.42 -2.46 -13.20
CA GLU A 83 8.13 -3.50 -14.21
C GLU A 83 8.22 -4.91 -13.62
N ARG A 84 9.03 -5.11 -12.57
CA ARG A 84 9.22 -6.40 -11.88
C ARG A 84 8.32 -6.59 -10.66
N SER A 85 7.63 -5.53 -10.24
CA SER A 85 6.74 -5.56 -9.07
C SER A 85 5.52 -6.44 -9.32
N ALA A 86 4.99 -7.02 -8.25
CA ALA A 86 3.83 -7.90 -8.32
C ALA A 86 2.57 -7.12 -8.73
N VAL A 87 1.86 -7.65 -9.71
CA VAL A 87 0.57 -7.14 -10.20
C VAL A 87 -0.54 -7.87 -9.44
N PRO A 88 -1.47 -7.16 -8.78
CA PRO A 88 -2.57 -7.80 -8.07
C PRO A 88 -3.54 -8.47 -9.08
N PRO A 89 -4.32 -9.48 -8.65
CA PRO A 89 -5.28 -10.16 -9.52
C PRO A 89 -6.30 -9.22 -10.17
N ASP A 90 -6.89 -9.65 -11.30
CA ASP A 90 -7.77 -8.82 -12.13
C ASP A 90 -9.01 -8.25 -11.39
N ASP A 91 -9.49 -8.93 -10.36
CA ASP A 91 -10.61 -8.47 -9.52
C ASP A 91 -10.19 -7.45 -8.44
N CYS A 92 -8.90 -7.39 -8.11
CA CYS A 92 -8.31 -6.43 -7.19
C CYS A 92 -7.73 -5.21 -7.94
N TYR A 93 -7.26 -5.41 -9.17
CA TYR A 93 -6.54 -4.41 -9.97
C TYR A 93 -7.29 -3.08 -10.20
N PRO A 94 -8.62 -3.06 -10.46
CA PRO A 94 -9.36 -1.82 -10.68
C PRO A 94 -9.36 -0.87 -9.48
N THR A 95 -9.17 -1.40 -8.26
CA THR A 95 -9.16 -0.64 -7.01
C THR A 95 -7.79 -0.70 -6.30
N ARG A 96 -6.71 -0.97 -7.03
CA ARG A 96 -5.34 -0.93 -6.52
C ARG A 96 -4.95 0.47 -6.04
N TYR A 97 -3.89 0.56 -5.25
CA TYR A 97 -3.34 1.85 -4.83
C TYR A 97 -2.76 2.63 -6.02
N GLY A 98 -2.66 3.96 -5.90
CA GLY A 98 -2.21 4.81 -7.00
C GLY A 98 -0.75 4.57 -7.40
N VAL A 99 0.06 4.07 -6.47
CA VAL A 99 1.49 3.84 -6.63
C VAL A 99 1.92 2.55 -5.95
N LEU A 100 3.04 1.98 -6.41
CA LEU A 100 3.68 0.81 -5.80
C LEU A 100 4.67 1.22 -4.71
N TYR A 101 5.31 2.38 -4.87
CA TYR A 101 6.30 2.92 -3.93
C TYR A 101 6.22 4.43 -3.91
N HIS A 102 6.59 5.02 -2.78
CA HIS A 102 6.96 6.43 -2.70
C HIS A 102 8.11 6.64 -1.71
N GLY A 103 8.77 7.78 -1.79
CA GLY A 103 9.71 8.24 -0.78
C GLY A 103 8.97 8.66 0.49
N VAL A 104 9.67 8.58 1.62
CA VAL A 104 9.17 9.05 2.91
C VAL A 104 10.31 9.73 3.67
N GLY A 105 10.02 10.92 4.21
CA GLY A 105 10.98 11.74 4.94
C GLY A 105 10.28 12.59 5.99
N LEU A 106 10.09 13.88 5.74
CA LEU A 106 9.28 14.77 6.58
C LEU A 106 7.78 14.64 6.29
N ALA A 107 7.43 14.09 5.12
CA ALA A 107 6.11 13.69 4.67
C ALA A 107 6.29 12.64 3.55
N ASP A 108 5.25 12.37 2.77
CA ASP A 108 5.41 11.72 1.47
C ASP A 108 6.32 12.57 0.58
N GLU A 109 7.32 11.92 -0.02
CA GLU A 109 8.37 12.57 -0.78
C GLU A 109 8.64 11.82 -2.08
N TYR A 110 9.45 12.45 -2.94
CA TYR A 110 10.00 11.80 -4.13
C TYR A 110 10.84 10.56 -3.75
N PRO A 111 10.83 9.48 -4.55
CA PRO A 111 10.10 9.31 -5.81
C PRO A 111 8.64 8.92 -5.62
N THR A 112 7.85 8.99 -6.68
CA THR A 112 6.46 8.47 -6.73
C THR A 112 6.40 7.47 -7.87
N LEU A 113 6.37 6.18 -7.56
CA LEU A 113 6.53 5.11 -8.54
C LEU A 113 5.18 4.43 -8.84
N PRO A 114 4.57 4.67 -10.01
CA PRO A 114 3.26 4.12 -10.34
C PRO A 114 3.35 2.62 -10.65
N HIS A 115 2.20 1.98 -10.83
CA HIS A 115 2.15 0.67 -11.48
C HIS A 115 2.72 0.76 -12.90
N ALA A 116 3.32 -0.32 -13.40
CA ALA A 116 3.94 -0.35 -14.74
C ALA A 116 2.96 0.03 -15.87
N SER A 117 1.67 -0.28 -15.75
CA SER A 117 0.65 0.13 -16.73
C SER A 117 0.42 1.63 -16.79
N ASP A 118 0.76 2.34 -15.71
CA ASP A 118 0.51 3.76 -15.51
C ASP A 118 1.81 4.57 -15.66
N TRP A 119 2.92 3.92 -16.02
CA TRP A 119 4.18 4.58 -16.36
C TRP A 119 4.05 5.34 -17.68
N THR A 120 4.47 6.61 -17.68
CA THR A 120 4.42 7.49 -18.85
C THR A 120 5.80 8.03 -19.22
N ALA A 121 5.93 8.70 -20.36
CA ALA A 121 7.17 9.36 -20.75
C ALA A 121 7.57 10.49 -19.78
N ASP A 122 6.62 11.05 -19.05
CA ASP A 122 6.82 12.14 -18.09
C ASP A 122 7.07 11.63 -16.66
N THR A 123 7.00 10.31 -16.42
CA THR A 123 7.32 9.73 -15.12
C THR A 123 8.81 9.94 -14.84
N PRO A 124 9.19 10.62 -13.75
CA PRO A 124 10.60 10.81 -13.41
C PRO A 124 11.31 9.47 -13.25
N ASP A 125 12.40 9.30 -13.99
CA ASP A 125 13.23 8.10 -13.94
C ASP A 125 14.51 8.37 -13.15
N GLY A 126 15.08 7.30 -12.60
CA GLY A 126 16.21 7.37 -11.71
C GLY A 126 16.65 6.00 -11.25
N VAL A 127 17.56 6.00 -10.29
CA VAL A 127 18.07 4.78 -9.66
C VAL A 127 17.87 4.88 -8.16
N LEU A 128 17.58 3.76 -7.52
CA LEU A 128 17.50 3.70 -6.06
C LEU A 128 18.92 3.79 -5.49
N GLU A 129 19.14 4.68 -4.53
CA GLU A 129 20.43 4.89 -3.87
C GLU A 129 20.34 4.53 -2.38
N PRO A 130 21.46 4.22 -1.70
CA PRO A 130 21.45 4.04 -0.25
C PRO A 130 21.11 5.36 0.48
N GLY A 131 20.16 5.29 1.41
CA GLY A 131 19.68 6.43 2.20
C GLY A 131 18.20 6.30 2.48
#